data_AF-S7U156-F1
#
_entry.id   AF-S7U156-F1
#
_cell.length_a   1.000
_cell.length_b   1.000
_cell.length_c   1.000
_cell.angle_alpha   90.00
_cell.angle_beta   90.00
_cell.angle_gamma   90.00
#
_symmetry.space_group_name_H-M   'P 1'
#
loop_
_entity.id
_entity.type
_entity.pdbx_description
1 polymer ?
#
loop_
_entity_poly.entity_id
_entity_poly.type
_entity_poly.pdbx_seq_one_letter_code
_entity_poly.pdbx_strand_id
1 'polypeptide(L)'
;MVYENRMNSETLIKFMERLIKDADRKVYLILDNLKVHHSDVVRDWLSEHKVQIEVFFLPSYSPELNPDEYLNCDLKAGVHSGVPARTKKQLKKKAISHLRKLQKLPNRVMKYFKHPKIHYAVCSVF
;
A
#
# COMPACT_ATOMS: atom_id res chain seq x y z
N MET A 1 -0.55 -4.24 7.42
CA MET A 1 -1.67 -4.61 8.33
C MET A 1 -2.65 -5.47 7.55
N VAL A 2 -3.23 -6.52 8.14
CA VAL A 2 -4.35 -7.26 7.53
C VAL A 2 -5.58 -7.02 8.39
N TYR A 3 -6.69 -6.62 7.78
CA TYR A 3 -7.96 -6.33 8.44
C TYR A 3 -9.10 -7.08 7.73
N GLU A 4 -10.26 -7.25 8.39
CA GLU A 4 -11.32 -8.13 7.88
C GLU A 4 -12.48 -7.40 7.21
N ASN A 5 -12.73 -6.15 7.62
CA ASN A 5 -13.85 -5.34 7.14
C ASN A 5 -13.42 -4.44 5.98
N ARG A 6 -14.34 -3.63 5.46
CA ARG A 6 -14.01 -2.60 4.47
C ARG A 6 -13.10 -1.53 5.10
N MET A 7 -12.20 -0.96 4.30
CA MET A 7 -11.42 0.21 4.70
C MET A 7 -12.34 1.35 5.15
N ASN A 8 -12.05 1.92 6.31
CA ASN A 8 -12.70 3.11 6.85
C ASN A 8 -11.62 4.12 7.32
N SER A 9 -12.04 5.34 7.68
CA SER A 9 -11.13 6.43 8.04
C SER A 9 -10.22 6.07 9.23
N GLU A 10 -10.77 5.42 10.25
CA GLU A 10 -10.00 4.96 11.43
C GLU A 10 -8.93 3.94 11.05
N THR A 11 -9.25 2.99 10.16
CA THR A 11 -8.30 1.96 9.70
C THR A 11 -7.19 2.59 8.86
N LEU A 12 -7.53 3.58 8.04
CA LEU A 12 -6.54 4.33 7.27
C LEU A 12 -5.62 5.16 8.18
N ILE A 13 -6.18 5.89 9.14
CA ILE A 13 -5.40 6.66 10.12
C ILE A 13 -4.46 5.75 10.90
N LYS A 14 -4.96 4.62 11.42
CA LYS A 14 -4.13 3.61 12.11
C LYS A 14 -3.00 3.06 11.23
N PHE A 15 -3.22 2.98 9.92
CA PHE A 15 -2.18 2.60 8.97
C PHE A 15 -1.13 3.72 8.83
N MET A 16 -1.55 4.98 8.66
CA MET A 16 -0.65 6.13 8.57
C MET A 16 0.16 6.36 9.85
N GLU A 17 -0.45 6.22 11.04
CA GLU A 17 0.26 6.28 12.33
C GLU A 17 1.42 5.27 12.41
N ARG A 18 1.21 4.05 11.89
CA ARG A 18 2.27 3.02 11.86
C ARG A 18 3.37 3.40 10.88
N LEU A 19 3.03 3.97 9.72
CA LEU A 19 4.04 4.43 8.76
C LEU A 19 4.93 5.51 9.37
N ILE A 20 4.34 6.49 10.04
CA ILE A 20 5.07 7.57 10.69
C ILE A 20 5.96 7.02 11.81
N LYS A 21 5.45 6.08 12.60
CA LYS A 21 6.21 5.47 13.71
C LYS A 21 7.44 4.69 13.23
N ASP A 22 7.33 4.04 12.07
CA ASP A 22 8.38 3.18 11.52
C ASP A 22 9.38 3.95 10.63
N ALA A 23 9.18 5.27 10.43
CA ALA A 23 10.00 6.11 9.55
C ALA A 23 10.72 7.23 10.32
N ASP A 24 12.04 7.32 10.17
CA ASP A 24 12.86 8.40 10.74
C ASP A 24 12.83 9.70 9.90
N ARG A 25 11.99 9.74 8.87
CA ARG A 25 11.88 10.85 7.91
C ARG A 25 10.43 11.08 7.52
N LYS A 26 10.14 12.27 6.99
CA LYS A 26 8.80 12.60 6.49
C LYS A 26 8.34 11.56 5.46
N VAL A 27 7.13 11.04 5.66
CA VAL A 27 6.51 10.05 4.80
C VAL A 27 5.74 10.76 3.69
N TYR A 28 6.06 10.44 2.43
CA TYR A 28 5.24 10.83 1.29
C TYR A 28 4.41 9.61 0.86
N LEU A 29 3.11 9.67 1.10
CA LEU A 29 2.18 8.57 0.85
C LEU A 29 1.35 8.86 -0.40
N ILE A 30 1.50 8.02 -1.43
CA ILE A 30 0.71 8.10 -2.65
C ILE A 30 -0.48 7.15 -2.52
N LEU A 31 -1.70 7.67 -2.70
CA LEU A 31 -2.94 6.92 -2.61
C LEU A 31 -3.73 6.97 -3.94
N ASP A 32 -4.58 5.97 -4.15
CA ASP A 32 -5.66 6.06 -5.14
C ASP A 32 -6.82 6.94 -4.64
N ASN A 33 -7.87 7.08 -5.46
CA ASN A 33 -9.01 7.96 -5.18
C ASN A 33 -10.16 7.25 -4.42
N LEU A 34 -9.86 6.30 -3.53
CA LEU A 34 -10.91 5.71 -2.70
C LEU A 34 -11.57 6.79 -1.84
N LYS A 35 -12.92 6.84 -1.83
CA LYS A 35 -13.70 7.89 -1.11
C LYS A 35 -13.26 8.12 0.33
N VAL A 36 -12.87 7.05 1.03
CA VAL A 36 -12.43 7.12 2.43
C VAL A 36 -11.18 7.98 2.63
N HIS A 37 -10.29 8.04 1.64
CA HIS A 37 -9.07 8.84 1.68
C HIS A 37 -9.37 10.35 1.70
N HIS A 38 -10.55 10.75 1.23
CA HIS A 38 -11.00 12.14 1.15
C HIS A 38 -11.97 12.54 2.28
N SER A 39 -12.19 11.67 3.27
CA SER A 39 -13.06 12.00 4.40
C SER A 39 -12.50 13.16 5.22
N ASP A 40 -13.38 13.99 5.78
CA ASP A 40 -12.99 15.14 6.60
C ASP A 40 -12.12 14.70 7.79
N VAL A 41 -12.47 13.58 8.44
CA VAL A 41 -11.68 12.98 9.52
C VAL A 41 -10.23 12.69 9.12
N VAL A 42 -10.00 12.19 7.90
CA VAL A 42 -8.65 11.94 7.38
C VAL A 42 -7.93 13.25 7.08
N ARG A 43 -8.63 14.23 6.51
CA ARG A 43 -8.07 15.55 6.20
C ARG A 43 -7.64 16.30 7.46
N ASP A 44 -8.48 16.28 8.49
CA ASP A 44 -8.22 16.95 9.76
C ASP A 44 -7.02 16.30 10.45
N TRP A 45 -6.97 14.97 10.51
CA TRP A 45 -5.81 14.24 11.05
C TRP A 45 -4.51 14.56 10.27
N LEU A 46 -4.55 14.57 8.93
CA LEU A 46 -3.38 14.95 8.12
C LEU A 46 -2.93 16.38 8.38
N SER A 47 -3.85 17.28 8.71
CA SER A 47 -3.54 18.68 8.99
C SER A 47 -2.69 18.86 10.25
N GLU A 48 -2.87 17.98 11.23
CA GLU A 48 -2.11 17.93 12.48
C GLU A 48 -0.74 17.25 12.32
N HIS A 49 -0.56 16.44 11.27
CA HIS A 49 0.63 15.59 11.07
C HIS A 49 1.49 16.00 9.86
N LYS A 50 1.35 17.22 9.34
CA LYS A 50 2.03 17.71 8.10
C LYS A 50 3.56 17.63 8.11
N VAL A 51 4.18 17.66 9.30
CA VAL A 51 5.64 17.52 9.46
C VAL A 51 6.07 16.06 9.24
N GLN A 52 5.21 15.12 9.58
CA GLN A 52 5.51 13.69 9.61
C GLN A 52 5.05 12.95 8.36
N ILE A 53 3.91 13.36 7.77
CA ILE A 53 3.34 12.72 6.59
C ILE A 53 2.69 13.74 5.66
N GLU A 54 2.75 13.45 4.36
CA GLU A 54 2.02 14.19 3.33
C GLU A 54 1.46 13.20 2.30
N VAL A 55 0.20 13.41 1.93
CA VAL A 55 -0.55 12.51 1.04
C VAL A 55 -0.68 13.13 -0.34
N PHE A 56 -0.35 12.34 -1.37
CA PHE A 56 -0.57 12.65 -2.77
C PHE A 56 -1.57 11.67 -3.38
N PHE A 57 -2.36 12.13 -4.32
CA PHE A 57 -3.34 11.31 -5.01
C PHE A 57 -2.90 11.05 -6.45
N LEU A 58 -3.08 9.81 -6.90
CA LEU A 58 -2.99 9.48 -8.31
C LEU A 58 -4.13 10.16 -9.08
N PRO A 59 -3.98 10.40 -10.39
CA PRO A 59 -5.10 10.73 -11.25
C PRO A 59 -6.20 9.66 -11.19
N SER A 60 -7.45 10.09 -11.29
CA SER A 60 -8.60 9.18 -11.33
C SER A 60 -8.48 8.16 -12.47
N TYR A 61 -8.94 6.94 -12.22
CA TYR A 61 -8.96 5.84 -13.21
C TYR A 61 -7.60 5.51 -13.84
N SER A 62 -6.49 5.71 -13.11
CA SER A 62 -5.12 5.46 -13.61
C SER A 62 -4.40 4.32 -12.87
N PRO A 63 -4.90 3.08 -12.93
CA PRO A 63 -4.31 1.94 -12.21
C PRO A 63 -2.88 1.63 -12.63
N GLU A 64 -2.49 1.96 -13.86
CA GLU A 64 -1.15 1.73 -14.38
C GLU A 64 -0.06 2.60 -13.76
N LEU A 65 -0.47 3.66 -13.05
CA LEU A 65 0.40 4.51 -12.25
C LEU A 65 0.61 3.93 -10.85
N ASN A 66 -0.25 3.00 -10.40
CA ASN A 66 -0.18 2.47 -9.05
C ASN A 66 0.79 1.27 -8.95
N PRO A 67 1.93 1.39 -8.24
CA PRO A 67 2.83 0.26 -8.02
C PRO A 67 2.18 -0.92 -7.28
N ASP A 68 1.11 -0.68 -6.51
CA ASP A 68 0.38 -1.75 -5.82
C ASP A 68 -0.26 -2.75 -6.79
N GLU A 69 -0.53 -2.37 -8.05
CA GLU A 69 -1.02 -3.33 -9.04
C GLU A 69 0.00 -4.42 -9.36
N TYR A 70 1.30 -4.10 -9.31
CA TYR A 70 2.37 -5.10 -9.44
C TYR A 70 2.44 -6.00 -8.21
N LEU A 71 2.32 -5.42 -7.01
CA LEU A 71 2.23 -6.18 -5.77
C LEU A 71 1.01 -7.12 -5.80
N ASN A 72 -0.13 -6.65 -6.28
CA ASN A 72 -1.36 -7.41 -6.41
C ASN A 72 -1.20 -8.57 -7.39
N CYS A 73 -0.58 -8.34 -8.55
CA CYS A 73 -0.24 -9.40 -9.50
C CYS A 73 0.66 -10.47 -8.87
N ASP A 74 1.72 -10.06 -8.17
CA ASP A 74 2.63 -10.97 -7.48
C ASP A 74 1.92 -11.75 -6.37
N LEU A 75 1.10 -11.07 -5.56
CA LEU A 75 0.31 -11.69 -4.50
C LEU A 75 -0.66 -12.73 -5.05
N LYS A 76 -1.39 -12.39 -6.12
CA LYS A 76 -2.31 -13.31 -6.79
C LYS A 76 -1.55 -14.53 -7.33
N ALA A 77 -0.42 -14.34 -7.99
CA ALA A 77 0.40 -15.45 -8.47
C ALA A 77 0.89 -16.35 -7.31
N GLY A 78 1.38 -15.74 -6.23
CA GLY A 78 1.84 -16.46 -5.04
C GLY A 78 0.73 -17.25 -4.34
N VAL A 79 -0.44 -16.63 -4.17
CA VAL A 79 -1.61 -17.27 -3.52
C VAL A 79 -2.14 -18.45 -4.34
N HIS A 80 -2.14 -18.34 -5.67
CA HIS A 80 -2.58 -19.42 -6.57
C HIS A 80 -1.53 -20.50 -6.81
N SER A 81 -0.27 -20.28 -6.42
CA SER A 81 0.77 -21.30 -6.53
C SER A 81 0.52 -22.50 -5.59
N GLY A 82 0.92 -23.69 -6.02
CA GLY A 82 0.80 -24.93 -5.25
C GLY A 82 -0.65 -25.36 -4.97
N VAL A 83 -0.89 -25.99 -3.82
CA VAL A 83 -2.21 -26.51 -3.46
C VAL A 83 -3.22 -25.36 -3.28
N PRO A 84 -4.37 -25.36 -3.99
CA PRO A 84 -5.38 -24.31 -3.87
C PRO A 84 -5.94 -24.18 -2.44
N ALA A 85 -6.14 -22.94 -1.99
CA ALA A 85 -6.86 -22.70 -0.73
C ALA A 85 -8.35 -23.04 -0.89
N ARG A 86 -8.91 -23.76 0.07
CA ARG A 86 -10.33 -24.16 0.09
C ARG A 86 -11.15 -23.43 1.17
N THR A 87 -10.49 -22.64 2.03
CA THR A 87 -11.15 -21.86 3.08
C THR A 87 -10.59 -20.44 3.19
N LYS A 88 -11.38 -19.51 3.73
CA LYS A 88 -10.93 -18.13 4.03
C LYS A 88 -9.67 -18.10 4.90
N LYS A 89 -9.58 -18.99 5.89
CA LYS A 89 -8.41 -19.11 6.78
C LYS A 89 -7.15 -19.54 6.01
N GLN A 90 -7.27 -20.54 5.13
CA GLN A 90 -6.17 -20.97 4.26
C GLN A 90 -5.74 -19.86 3.31
N LEU A 91 -6.69 -19.16 2.69
CA LEU A 91 -6.42 -18.04 1.80
C LEU A 91 -5.68 -16.91 2.52
N LYS A 92 -6.16 -16.49 3.70
CA LYS A 92 -5.52 -15.50 4.57
C LYS A 92 -4.08 -15.92 4.93
N LYS A 93 -3.87 -17.19 5.28
CA LYS A 93 -2.53 -17.73 5.58
C LYS A 93 -1.60 -17.65 4.36
N LYS A 94 -2.05 -18.05 3.16
CA LYS A 94 -1.25 -17.97 1.93
C LYS A 94 -0.90 -16.53 1.59
N ALA A 95 -1.86 -15.60 1.67
CA ALA A 95 -1.63 -14.18 1.40
C ALA A 95 -0.60 -13.58 2.37
N ILE A 96 -0.77 -13.78 3.67
CA ILE A 96 0.18 -13.29 4.70
C ILE A 96 1.57 -13.90 4.49
N SER A 97 1.65 -15.19 4.21
CA SER A 97 2.93 -15.87 3.96
C SER A 97 3.66 -15.27 2.76
N HIS A 98 2.94 -15.00 1.67
CA HIS A 98 3.53 -14.39 0.47
C HIS A 98 3.99 -12.95 0.72
N LEU A 99 3.17 -12.13 1.39
CA LEU A 99 3.55 -10.76 1.75
C LEU A 99 4.79 -10.73 2.65
N ARG A 100 4.88 -11.62 3.65
CA ARG A 100 6.07 -11.76 4.51
C ARG A 100 7.31 -12.23 3.74
N LYS A 101 7.13 -13.06 2.70
CA LYS A 101 8.23 -13.42 1.79
C LYS A 101 8.70 -12.20 1.01
N LEU A 102 7.79 -11.39 0.47
CA LEU A 102 8.14 -10.17 -0.29
C LEU A 102 8.88 -9.13 0.56
N GLN A 103 8.51 -8.99 1.85
CA GLN A 103 9.25 -8.15 2.80
C GLN A 103 10.74 -8.52 2.91
N LYS A 104 11.09 -9.80 2.70
CA LYS A 104 12.48 -10.29 2.71
C LYS A 104 13.18 -10.21 1.35
N LEU A 105 12.49 -9.70 0.32
CA LEU A 105 12.98 -9.63 -1.05
C LEU A 105 12.89 -8.19 -1.60
N PRO A 106 13.64 -7.22 -1.01
CA PRO A 106 13.55 -5.81 -1.40
C PRO A 106 13.85 -5.60 -2.89
N ASN A 107 14.81 -6.34 -3.46
CA ASN A 107 15.12 -6.29 -4.89
C ASN A 107 13.94 -6.66 -5.80
N ARG A 108 13.00 -7.47 -5.31
CA ARG A 108 11.79 -7.82 -6.05
C ARG A 108 10.78 -6.69 -5.98
N VAL A 109 10.59 -6.08 -4.80
CA VAL A 109 9.71 -4.92 -4.62
C VAL A 109 10.20 -3.72 -5.43
N MET A 110 11.51 -3.44 -5.42
CA MET A 110 12.10 -2.36 -6.22
C MET A 110 11.86 -2.52 -7.73
N LYS A 111 11.68 -3.74 -8.24
CA LYS A 111 11.37 -3.96 -9.66
C LYS A 111 10.01 -3.40 -10.07
N TYR A 112 9.04 -3.30 -9.15
CA TYR A 112 7.71 -2.73 -9.45
C TYR A 112 7.82 -1.29 -9.92
N PHE A 113 8.80 -0.55 -9.39
CA PHE A 113 9.02 0.85 -9.70
C PHE A 113 9.82 1.07 -11.00
N LYS A 114 10.33 0.02 -11.65
CA LYS A 114 11.08 0.15 -12.90
C LYS A 114 10.20 0.43 -14.11
N HIS A 115 8.88 0.22 -13.99
CA HIS A 115 7.96 0.47 -15.10
C HIS A 115 7.92 1.97 -15.43
N PRO A 116 7.98 2.38 -16.72
CA PRO A 116 8.05 3.79 -17.09
C PRO A 116 6.95 4.67 -16.49
N LYS A 117 5.74 4.12 -16.38
CA LYS A 117 4.58 4.83 -15.81
C LYS A 117 4.67 5.04 -14.29
N ILE A 118 5.58 4.38 -13.58
CA ILE A 118 5.77 4.48 -12.13
C ILE A 118 7.02 5.29 -11.78
N HIS A 119 7.79 5.76 -12.76
CA HIS A 119 9.04 6.51 -12.52
C HIS A 119 8.85 7.75 -11.64
N TYR A 120 7.66 8.36 -11.61
CA TYR A 120 7.33 9.46 -10.71
C TYR A 120 7.51 9.09 -9.22
N ALA A 121 7.36 7.82 -8.85
CA ALA A 121 7.51 7.30 -7.49
C ALA A 121 8.93 6.76 -7.21
N VAL A 122 9.82 6.77 -8.21
CA VAL A 122 11.24 6.43 -8.01
C VAL A 122 11.95 7.69 -7.54
N CYS A 123 12.52 7.63 -6.34
CA CYS A 123 13.26 8.74 -5.77
C CYS A 123 14.45 9.09 -6.68
N SER A 124 14.33 10.20 -7.42
CA SER A 124 15.42 10.80 -8.18
C SER A 124 15.80 12.18 -7.65
N VAL A 125 14.89 12.90 -6.97
CA VAL A 125 15.15 14.21 -6.36
C VAL A 125 14.12 14.47 -5.26
N PHE A 126 14.49 14.32 -3.99
CA PHE A 126 13.97 15.03 -2.80
C PHE A 126 15.04 14.97 -1.71
#